data_AF-A0A957UH48-F1
#
_entry.id   AF-A0A957UH48-F1
#
_cell.length_a   1.000
_cell.length_b   1.000
_cell.length_c   1.000
_cell.angle_alpha   90.00
_cell.angle_beta   90.00
_cell.angle_gamma   90.00
#
_symmetry.space_group_name_H-M   'P 1'
#
loop_
_entity.id
_entity.type
_entity.pdbx_description
1 polymer ?
#
loop_
_entity_poly.entity_id
_entity_poly.type
_entity_poly.pdbx_seq_one_letter_code
_entity_poly.pdbx_strand_id
1 'polypeptide(L)'
;MASLIIVIYSTTLFFSHSLWSASANLAPPHVDSAPPTATPHPNAPYPPSPVITNIDWAPEADVLRGGAGSDNWWPTWADDDNLYSGYGDGSGFKPYTETPMSLGFARISGLPNHFIGNNIRTPDEFPML
;
A
#
# COMPACT_ATOMS: atom_id res chain seq x y z
N MET A 1 2.01 -1.65 -18.81
CA MET A 1 2.47 -0.57 -17.90
C MET A 1 1.99 -0.95 -16.52
N ALA A 2 2.92 -1.43 -15.68
CA ALA A 2 2.61 -1.91 -14.34
C ALA A 2 2.64 -0.70 -13.39
N SER A 3 1.51 -0.39 -12.77
CA SER A 3 1.39 0.65 -11.74
C SER A 3 1.24 -0.01 -10.36
N LEU A 4 1.94 0.58 -9.41
CA LEU A 4 2.13 0.27 -8.00
C LEU A 4 1.00 -0.52 -7.30
N ILE A 5 1.40 -1.53 -6.53
CA ILE A 5 0.62 -2.15 -5.46
C ILE A 5 1.13 -1.58 -4.13
N ILE A 6 0.30 -0.84 -3.38
CA ILE A 6 0.61 -0.54 -1.98
C ILE A 6 0.26 -1.79 -1.18
N VAL A 7 1.25 -2.62 -0.88
CA VAL A 7 1.11 -3.68 0.12
C VAL A 7 1.58 -3.08 1.45
N ILE A 8 0.64 -2.62 2.28
CA ILE A 8 0.94 -2.24 3.66
C ILE A 8 0.93 -3.52 4.51
N TYR A 9 2.09 -4.16 4.68
CA TYR A 9 2.30 -5.02 5.84
C TYR A 9 2.96 -4.17 6.93
N SER A 10 2.14 -3.64 7.83
CA SER A 10 2.64 -3.14 9.12
C SER A 10 3.13 -4.34 9.92
N THR A 11 4.44 -4.51 10.00
CA THR A 11 5.03 -5.20 11.14
C THR A 11 5.13 -4.16 12.26
N THR A 12 4.28 -4.33 13.29
CA THR A 12 4.48 -3.90 14.69
C THR A 12 3.57 -2.77 15.24
N LEU A 13 2.76 -3.21 16.22
CA LEU A 13 2.10 -2.56 17.38
C LEU A 13 1.12 -1.38 17.19
N PHE A 14 -0.16 -1.71 17.38
CA PHE A 14 -1.22 -0.79 17.79
C PHE A 14 -0.95 -0.20 19.18
N PHE A 15 -1.01 1.12 19.29
CA PHE A 15 -1.54 1.81 20.46
C PHE A 15 -2.38 2.99 19.99
N SER A 16 -3.68 2.76 19.75
CA SER A 16 -4.68 3.81 19.75
C SER A 16 -5.88 3.30 20.55
N HIS A 17 -6.19 4.01 21.63
CA HIS A 17 -7.29 3.71 22.53
C HIS A 17 -8.63 4.06 21.87
N SER A 18 -9.21 3.12 21.13
CA SER A 18 -10.67 3.03 21.07
C SER A 18 -11.07 1.57 20.79
N LEU A 19 -12.00 1.07 21.61
CA LEU A 19 -12.48 -0.29 21.56
C LEU A 19 -13.25 -0.52 20.26
N TRP A 20 -12.59 -1.08 19.24
CA TRP A 20 -13.27 -1.62 18.08
C TRP A 20 -13.77 -3.03 18.41
N SER A 21 -15.00 -3.13 18.92
CA SER A 21 -15.80 -4.36 18.76
C SER A 21 -16.66 -4.20 17.52
N ALA A 22 -16.16 -4.67 16.38
CA ALA A 22 -17.02 -5.08 15.29
C ALA A 22 -16.65 -6.51 14.94
N SER A 23 -17.54 -7.44 15.29
CA SER A 23 -17.66 -8.69 14.56
C SER A 23 -18.10 -8.34 13.13
N ALA A 24 -17.14 -7.95 12.30
CA ALA A 24 -17.34 -8.00 10.86
C ALA A 24 -17.39 -9.48 10.50
N ASN A 25 -18.52 -9.93 9.94
CA ASN A 25 -18.62 -11.21 9.27
C ASN A 25 -17.64 -11.18 8.09
N LEU A 26 -16.38 -11.52 8.35
CA LEU A 26 -15.40 -11.81 7.32
C LEU A 26 -15.96 -13.01 6.55
N ALA A 27 -16.14 -12.85 5.24
CA ALA A 27 -16.34 -14.00 4.38
C ALA A 27 -15.23 -15.04 4.69
N PRO A 28 -15.53 -16.34 4.64
CA PRO A 28 -14.49 -17.34 4.83
C PRO A 28 -13.33 -17.01 3.89
N PRO A 29 -12.06 -17.13 4.34
CA PRO A 29 -10.92 -16.92 3.47
C PRO A 29 -11.14 -17.77 2.22
N HIS A 30 -10.95 -17.17 1.04
CA HIS A 30 -10.92 -17.92 -0.21
C HIS A 30 -9.93 -19.07 -0.01
N VAL A 31 -10.45 -20.30 0.05
CA VAL A 31 -9.65 -21.51 0.22
C VAL A 31 -9.05 -21.83 -1.15
N ASP A 32 -8.13 -20.99 -1.61
CA ASP A 32 -7.17 -21.47 -2.59
C ASP A 32 -6.40 -22.61 -1.93
N SER A 33 -6.14 -23.65 -2.73
CA SER A 33 -5.35 -24.80 -2.29
C SER A 33 -4.10 -24.31 -1.57
N ALA A 34 -3.80 -24.88 -0.40
CA ALA A 34 -2.67 -24.45 0.43
C ALA A 34 -1.46 -24.12 -0.46
N PRO A 35 -0.89 -22.90 -0.36
CA PRO A 35 0.24 -22.53 -1.20
C PRO A 35 1.32 -23.60 -1.01
N PRO A 36 2.02 -24.02 -2.08
CA PRO A 36 3.07 -25.01 -1.96
C PRO A 36 4.05 -24.49 -0.91
N THR A 37 4.23 -25.26 0.18
CA THR A 37 5.24 -24.97 1.19
C THR A 37 6.55 -24.74 0.45
N ALA A 38 6.99 -23.47 0.37
CA ALA A 38 8.18 -23.13 -0.38
C ALA A 38 9.34 -23.91 0.23
N THR A 39 9.87 -24.87 -0.51
CA THR A 39 11.04 -25.60 -0.06
C THR A 39 12.20 -24.60 -0.02
N PRO A 40 12.93 -24.50 1.11
CA PRO A 40 14.06 -23.59 1.22
C PRO A 40 15.00 -23.81 0.04
N HIS A 41 15.39 -22.74 -0.65
CA HIS A 41 16.37 -22.86 -1.72
C HIS A 41 17.66 -23.39 -1.09
N PRO A 42 18.21 -24.54 -1.54
CA PRO A 42 19.30 -25.22 -0.84
C PRO A 42 20.59 -24.40 -0.74
N ASN A 43 20.71 -23.34 -1.55
CA ASN A 43 21.83 -22.41 -1.59
C ASN A 43 21.42 -20.97 -1.19
N ALA A 44 20.31 -20.79 -0.46
CA ALA A 44 19.97 -19.47 0.05
C ALA A 44 21.09 -18.98 1.00
N PRO A 45 21.52 -17.72 0.90
CA PRO A 45 22.62 -17.20 1.73
C PRO A 45 22.26 -17.13 3.22
N TYR A 46 20.97 -17.23 3.55
CA TYR A 46 20.47 -17.19 4.92
C TYR A 46 19.43 -18.30 5.14
N PRO A 47 19.34 -18.86 6.36
CA PRO A 47 18.28 -19.79 6.72
C PRO A 47 16.88 -19.13 6.59
N PRO A 48 15.82 -19.93 6.42
CA PRO A 48 14.44 -19.44 6.48
C PRO A 48 14.13 -18.70 7.79
N SER A 49 13.30 -17.67 7.71
CA SER A 49 12.87 -16.92 8.91
C SER A 49 11.97 -17.81 9.78
N PRO A 50 12.20 -17.86 11.10
CA PRO A 50 11.28 -18.53 12.02
C PRO A 50 10.01 -17.71 12.29
N VAL A 51 9.95 -16.43 11.85
CA VAL A 51 8.84 -15.51 12.11
C VAL A 51 7.98 -15.27 10.86
N ILE A 52 8.62 -15.14 9.69
CA ILE A 52 7.93 -14.92 8.41
C ILE A 52 7.98 -16.23 7.64
N THR A 53 6.93 -17.05 7.79
CA THR A 53 6.89 -18.42 7.28
C THR A 53 6.12 -18.56 5.96
N ASN A 54 5.28 -17.58 5.62
CA ASN A 54 4.47 -17.60 4.41
C ASN A 54 4.13 -16.19 3.93
N ILE A 55 3.73 -16.07 2.66
CA ILE A 55 3.14 -14.87 2.06
C ILE A 55 1.87 -15.31 1.34
N ASP A 56 0.74 -14.75 1.76
CA ASP A 56 -0.53 -14.90 1.06
C ASP A 56 -0.81 -13.64 0.24
N TRP A 57 -1.22 -13.83 -1.02
CA TRP A 57 -1.55 -12.73 -1.92
C TRP A 57 -3.07 -12.57 -1.99
N ALA A 58 -3.54 -11.32 -1.86
CA ALA A 58 -4.95 -11.02 -2.09
C ALA A 58 -5.32 -11.28 -3.56
N PRO A 59 -6.55 -11.74 -3.85
CA PRO A 59 -7.06 -11.82 -5.20
C PRO A 59 -6.95 -10.46 -5.91
N GLU A 60 -6.64 -10.46 -7.21
CA GLU A 60 -6.50 -9.22 -7.98
C GLU A 60 -7.76 -8.34 -7.90
N ALA A 61 -8.94 -8.97 -7.85
CA ALA A 61 -10.23 -8.29 -7.73
C ALA A 61 -10.39 -7.47 -6.43
N ASP A 62 -9.65 -7.83 -5.38
CA ASP A 62 -9.70 -7.16 -4.08
C ASP A 62 -8.66 -6.02 -3.98
N VAL A 63 -7.74 -5.93 -4.96
CA VAL A 63 -6.69 -4.91 -4.98
C VAL A 63 -7.21 -3.64 -5.63
N LEU A 64 -7.51 -2.64 -4.80
CA LEU A 64 -7.84 -1.30 -5.27
C LEU A 64 -6.60 -0.57 -5.79
N ARG A 65 -6.75 0.08 -6.95
CA ARG A 65 -5.68 0.83 -7.61
C ARG A 65 -6.06 2.30 -7.74
N GLY A 66 -5.17 3.17 -7.29
CA GLY A 66 -5.25 4.62 -7.48
C GLY A 66 -3.89 5.16 -7.91
N GLY A 67 -3.81 6.46 -8.19
CA GLY A 67 -2.52 7.08 -8.51
C GLY A 67 -1.98 6.76 -9.91
N ALA A 68 -2.85 6.33 -10.84
CA ALA A 68 -2.46 5.72 -12.11
C ALA A 68 -1.42 6.55 -12.88
N GLY A 69 -0.38 5.87 -13.37
CA GLY A 69 0.73 6.50 -14.08
C GLY A 69 1.92 6.86 -13.20
N SER A 70 1.75 6.99 -11.87
CA SER A 70 2.86 7.22 -10.92
C SER A 70 3.51 5.89 -10.49
N ASP A 71 4.82 5.87 -10.22
CA ASP A 71 5.57 4.60 -10.09
C ASP A 71 6.20 4.34 -8.71
N ASN A 72 6.71 5.36 -8.03
CA ASN A 72 7.41 5.25 -6.75
C ASN A 72 6.59 5.92 -5.65
N TRP A 73 6.46 5.28 -4.49
CA TRP A 73 5.65 5.77 -3.37
C TRP A 73 6.33 5.47 -2.03
N TRP A 74 6.45 6.48 -1.16
CA TRP A 74 7.05 6.36 0.19
C TRP A 74 6.09 6.88 1.26
N PRO A 75 5.07 6.07 1.65
CA PRO A 75 4.05 6.51 2.59
C PRO A 75 4.50 6.36 4.05
N THR A 76 4.05 7.29 4.91
CA THR A 76 4.12 7.19 6.38
C THR A 76 2.81 7.62 7.01
N TRP A 77 2.48 7.07 8.18
CA TRP A 77 1.34 7.49 8.98
C TRP A 77 1.60 8.85 9.65
N ALA A 78 0.54 9.65 9.75
CA ALA A 78 0.46 10.84 10.60
C ALA A 78 -0.45 10.55 11.82
N ASP A 79 -0.54 11.51 12.74
CA ASP A 79 -1.35 11.43 13.95
C ASP A 79 -2.86 11.61 13.72
N ASP A 80 -3.26 11.92 12.48
CA ASP A 80 -4.64 12.15 12.04
C ASP A 80 -5.24 10.93 11.30
N ASP A 81 -4.65 9.75 11.50
CA ASP A 81 -5.01 8.48 10.85
C ASP A 81 -4.94 8.51 9.31
N ASN A 82 -4.14 9.42 8.74
CA ASN A 82 -3.85 9.45 7.31
C ASN A 82 -2.44 8.99 6.98
N LEU A 83 -2.27 8.49 5.75
CA LEU A 83 -0.96 8.25 5.14
C LEU A 83 -0.57 9.44 4.28
N TYR A 84 0.66 9.90 4.45
CA TYR A 84 1.28 10.93 3.62
C TYR A 84 2.42 10.30 2.84
N SER A 85 2.46 10.56 1.53
CA SER A 85 3.43 9.94 0.63
C SER A 85 4.00 10.97 -0.33
N GLY A 86 5.30 10.89 -0.58
CA GLY A 86 5.85 11.35 -1.85
C GLY A 86 5.49 10.36 -2.97
N TYR A 87 5.34 10.84 -4.20
CA TYR A 87 5.23 10.00 -5.39
C TYR A 87 6.10 10.51 -6.54
N GLY A 88 6.60 9.57 -7.36
CA GLY A 88 7.42 9.84 -8.53
C GLY A 88 6.70 9.58 -9.85
N ASP A 89 7.25 10.18 -10.91
CA ASP A 89 6.94 9.98 -12.33
C ASP A 89 5.45 9.80 -12.64
N GLY A 90 4.62 10.78 -12.26
CA GLY A 90 3.19 10.70 -12.52
C GLY A 90 2.37 11.87 -12.01
N SER A 91 1.05 11.76 -12.10
CA SER A 91 0.12 12.85 -11.76
C SER A 91 -0.67 12.60 -10.47
N GLY A 92 -0.28 11.61 -9.68
CA GLY A 92 -0.92 11.25 -8.43
C GLY A 92 -2.39 10.83 -8.60
N PHE A 93 -3.26 11.24 -7.67
CA PHE A 93 -4.68 10.87 -7.65
C PHE A 93 -5.56 11.80 -8.47
N LYS A 94 -6.84 11.46 -8.64
CA LYS A 94 -7.82 12.35 -9.27
C LYS A 94 -8.29 13.44 -8.29
N PRO A 95 -8.52 14.68 -8.73
CA PRO A 95 -8.15 15.21 -10.05
C PRO A 95 -6.63 15.27 -10.20
N TYR A 96 -6.15 14.80 -11.35
CA TYR A 96 -4.73 14.71 -11.65
C TYR A 96 -4.10 16.10 -11.69
N THR A 97 -2.80 16.15 -11.40
CA THR A 97 -2.01 17.36 -11.59
C THR A 97 -1.94 17.74 -13.07
N GLU A 98 -1.83 19.03 -13.37
CA GLU A 98 -1.84 19.53 -14.76
C GLU A 98 -0.68 18.97 -15.59
N THR A 99 0.49 18.84 -14.96
CA THR A 99 1.66 18.17 -15.52
C THR A 99 2.04 16.97 -14.63
N PRO A 100 2.61 15.89 -15.18
CA PRO A 100 3.25 14.86 -14.38
C PRO A 100 4.39 15.45 -13.53
N MET A 101 4.60 14.87 -12.36
CA MET A 101 5.59 15.29 -11.37
C MET A 101 6.73 14.27 -11.34
N SER A 102 7.97 14.74 -11.33
CA SER A 102 9.13 13.95 -10.94
C SER A 102 9.11 13.70 -9.42
N LEU A 103 8.61 14.68 -8.64
CA LEU A 103 8.29 14.53 -7.24
C LEU A 103 6.99 15.28 -6.90
N GLY A 104 5.96 14.54 -6.52
CA GLY A 104 4.71 15.07 -5.98
C GLY A 104 4.40 14.53 -4.59
N PHE A 105 3.36 15.06 -3.96
CA PHE A 105 2.92 14.65 -2.62
C PHE A 105 1.43 14.33 -2.60
N ALA A 106 1.04 13.34 -1.80
CA ALA A 106 -0.34 12.93 -1.66
C ALA A 106 -0.68 12.55 -0.22
N ARG A 107 -1.96 12.75 0.13
CA ARG A 107 -2.61 12.22 1.34
C ARG A 107 -3.53 11.08 0.93
N ILE A 108 -3.44 9.95 1.62
CA ILE A 108 -4.34 8.81 1.50
C ILE A 108 -5.07 8.65 2.84
N SER A 109 -6.40 8.66 2.78
CA SER A 109 -7.28 8.59 3.95
C SER A 109 -8.28 7.44 3.81
N GLY A 110 -8.80 6.94 4.93
CA GLY A 110 -9.84 5.91 4.95
C GLY A 110 -9.29 4.49 5.05
N LEU A 111 -10.16 3.52 4.82
CA LEU A 111 -9.83 2.10 4.97
C LEU A 111 -9.23 1.52 3.67
N PRO A 112 -8.45 0.42 3.74
CA PRO A 112 -7.84 -0.19 2.56
C PRO A 112 -8.83 -0.55 1.43
N ASN A 113 -10.07 -0.92 1.79
CA ASN A 113 -11.14 -1.27 0.84
C ASN A 113 -11.97 -0.07 0.36
N HIS A 114 -11.70 1.14 0.85
CA HIS A 114 -12.38 2.37 0.47
C HIS A 114 -11.52 3.59 0.82
N PHE A 115 -10.33 3.67 0.23
CA PHE A 115 -9.43 4.79 0.45
C PHE A 115 -9.77 5.96 -0.47
N ILE A 116 -9.39 7.16 -0.05
CA ILE A 116 -9.44 8.38 -0.86
C ILE A 116 -8.03 8.95 -0.93
N GLY A 117 -7.51 9.09 -2.14
CA GLY A 117 -6.24 9.75 -2.40
C GLY A 117 -6.43 11.19 -2.87
N ASN A 118 -5.70 12.13 -2.28
CA ASN A 118 -5.72 13.55 -2.64
C ASN A 118 -4.30 14.03 -2.89
N ASN A 119 -4.08 14.75 -4.00
CA ASN A 119 -2.80 15.41 -4.25
C ASN A 119 -2.65 16.61 -3.30
N ILE A 120 -1.46 16.75 -2.72
CA ILE A 120 -1.06 17.92 -1.93
C ILE A 120 -0.19 18.78 -2.84
N ARG A 121 -0.61 20.04 -3.06
CA ARG A 121 0.15 20.99 -3.87
C ARG A 121 1.05 21.81 -2.97
N THR A 122 2.32 21.91 -3.35
CA THR A 122 3.34 22.64 -2.60
C THR A 122 4.34 23.27 -3.57
N PRO A 123 4.96 24.42 -3.24
CA PRO A 123 6.05 24.99 -4.04
C PRO A 123 7.26 24.06 -4.22
N ASP A 124 7.42 23.06 -3.35
CA ASP A 124 8.53 22.10 -3.37
C ASP A 124 8.30 20.88 -4.29
N GLU A 125 7.20 20.87 -5.05
CA GLU A 125 6.95 19.84 -6.06
C GLU A 125 7.80 20.08 -7.31
N PHE A 126 8.28 19.00 -7.92
CA PHE A 126 9.11 19.07 -9.12
C PHE A 126 8.32 18.55 -10.31
N PRO A 127 7.85 19.41 -11.22
CA PRO A 127 7.21 18.97 -12.45
C PRO A 127 8.23 18.24 -13.32
N MET A 128 7.74 17.30 -14.14
CA MET A 128 8.54 16.74 -15.22
C MET A 128 8.91 17.84 -16.22
N LEU A 129 10.16 17.83 -16.69
CA LEU A 129 10.67 18.72 -17.73
C LEU A 129 10.15 18.31 -19.13
#